data_AF-A0A7C5H3Q2-F1
#
_entry.id   AF-A0A7C5H3Q2-F1
#
_cell.length_a   1.000
_cell.length_b   1.000
_cell.length_c   1.000
_cell.angle_alpha   90.00
_cell.angle_beta   90.00
_cell.angle_gamma   90.00
#
_symmetry.space_group_name_H-M   'P 1'
#
loop_
_entity.id
_entity.type
_entity.pdbx_description
1 polymer ?
#
loop_
_entity_poly.entity_id
_entity_poly.type
_entity_poly.pdbx_seq_one_letter_code
_entity_poly.pdbx_strand_id
1 'polypeptide(L)'
;MRKLNLKLLVTTTVVITAVSQAEEVDLHQLLRQLISNNTNYYAPTTTELETASALFCEMLSITNLTSELESAWGTLGFQLQTVQYGGQSYWLVTEPVTNQAGRGFYLFRPTTPSNWPLAIQAPHPKDDLYTGYIALHLFTNSSAHALAVATVTRTLADMAHMDGTYFQSFTTSFAYVCPTGRVIQIHGFAPSNYPELNADVVLSAGTNKPPNWLTNYAYALSNITGFIVAAYPYDTSVLGGTRNAQAAALRQFPNARFIHTEIARLAREMLYTNALIRQLMTEWFSFVSHQ
;
A
#
# COMPACT_ATOMS: atom_id res chain seq x y z
N MET A 1 -25.27 -78.51 5.96
CA MET A 1 -25.65 -77.14 5.55
C MET A 1 -24.76 -76.14 6.27
N ARG A 2 -23.72 -75.60 5.62
CA ARG A 2 -22.83 -74.56 6.19
C ARG A 2 -23.33 -73.19 5.71
N LYS A 3 -23.64 -72.28 6.64
CA LYS A 3 -24.01 -70.89 6.35
C LYS A 3 -22.75 -70.09 5.99
N LEU A 4 -22.75 -69.48 4.80
CA LEU A 4 -21.73 -68.55 4.33
C LEU A 4 -22.10 -67.13 4.84
N ASN A 5 -21.26 -66.52 5.68
CA ASN A 5 -21.38 -65.13 6.07
C ASN A 5 -20.62 -64.27 5.06
N LEU A 6 -21.36 -63.54 4.21
CA LEU A 6 -20.80 -62.59 3.26
C LEU A 6 -20.53 -61.27 4.01
N LYS A 7 -19.26 -60.98 4.32
CA LYS A 7 -18.84 -59.65 4.80
C LYS A 7 -18.76 -58.71 3.60
N LEU A 8 -19.65 -57.73 3.57
CA LEU A 8 -19.66 -56.62 2.61
C LEU A 8 -18.46 -55.70 2.94
N LEU A 9 -17.44 -55.67 2.08
CA LEU A 9 -16.35 -54.71 2.17
C LEU A 9 -16.80 -53.43 1.46
N VAL A 10 -17.08 -52.37 2.22
CA VAL A 10 -17.30 -51.03 1.67
C VAL A 10 -15.93 -50.36 1.54
N THR A 11 -15.41 -50.27 0.32
CA THR A 11 -14.21 -49.49 0.02
C THR A 11 -14.60 -48.02 -0.15
N THR A 12 -14.30 -47.22 0.87
CA THR A 12 -14.43 -45.75 0.79
C THR A 12 -13.26 -45.20 -0.02
N THR A 13 -13.53 -44.77 -1.25
CA THR A 13 -12.54 -44.05 -2.07
C THR A 13 -12.44 -42.62 -1.56
N VAL A 14 -11.35 -42.29 -0.86
CA VAL A 14 -11.01 -40.90 -0.51
C VAL A 14 -10.40 -40.26 -1.74
N VAL A 15 -11.12 -39.33 -2.37
CA VAL A 15 -10.58 -38.46 -3.41
C VAL A 15 -9.81 -37.35 -2.70
N ILE A 16 -8.48 -37.46 -2.67
CA ILE A 16 -7.61 -36.38 -2.23
C ILE A 16 -7.47 -35.42 -3.41
N THR A 17 -8.21 -34.32 -3.40
CA THR A 17 -7.95 -33.20 -4.30
C THR A 17 -6.61 -32.57 -3.90
N ALA A 18 -5.61 -32.69 -4.76
CA ALA A 18 -4.36 -31.95 -4.62
C ALA A 18 -4.67 -30.46 -4.78
N VAL A 19 -4.74 -29.74 -3.66
CA VAL A 19 -4.69 -28.28 -3.68
C VAL A 19 -3.27 -27.92 -4.12
N SER A 20 -3.10 -27.36 -5.32
CA SER A 20 -1.80 -26.80 -5.69
C SER A 20 -1.46 -25.72 -4.67
N GLN A 21 -0.39 -25.91 -3.90
CA GLN A 21 0.14 -24.84 -3.07
C GLN A 21 0.49 -23.69 -4.02
N ALA A 22 -0.16 -22.53 -3.82
CA ALA A 22 0.23 -21.32 -4.52
C ALA A 22 1.71 -21.06 -4.21
N GLU A 23 2.51 -20.83 -5.26
CA GLU A 23 3.95 -20.63 -5.15
C GLU A 23 4.23 -19.40 -4.28
N GLU A 24 5.22 -19.50 -3.38
CA GLU A 24 5.66 -18.37 -2.58
C GLU A 24 6.37 -17.38 -3.50
N VAL A 25 5.87 -16.15 -3.58
CA VAL A 25 6.41 -15.11 -4.45
C VAL A 25 7.33 -14.21 -3.64
N ASP A 26 8.55 -13.97 -4.12
CA ASP A 26 9.39 -12.92 -3.55
C ASP A 26 8.88 -11.54 -4.00
N LEU A 27 7.94 -10.97 -3.22
CA LEU A 27 7.36 -9.66 -3.47
C LEU A 27 8.42 -8.54 -3.48
N HIS A 28 9.50 -8.71 -2.71
CA HIS A 28 10.57 -7.72 -2.66
C HIS A 28 11.41 -7.76 -3.95
N GLN A 29 11.70 -8.94 -4.48
CA GLN A 29 12.36 -9.10 -5.79
C GLN A 29 11.46 -8.60 -6.93
N LEU A 30 10.17 -8.93 -6.92
CA LEU A 30 9.23 -8.45 -7.93
C LEU A 30 9.13 -6.92 -7.93
N LEU A 31 8.94 -6.31 -6.75
CA LEU A 31 8.89 -4.86 -6.62
C LEU A 31 10.20 -4.23 -7.10
N ARG A 32 11.35 -4.81 -6.74
CA ARG A 32 12.67 -4.38 -7.21
C ARG A 32 12.75 -4.36 -8.74
N GLN A 33 12.29 -5.42 -9.40
CA GLN A 33 12.29 -5.50 -10.86
C GLN A 33 11.44 -4.37 -11.46
N LEU A 34 10.20 -4.21 -10.99
CA LEU A 34 9.27 -3.19 -11.47
C LEU A 34 9.83 -1.76 -11.30
N ILE A 35 10.41 -1.44 -10.14
CA ILE A 35 10.97 -0.09 -9.90
C ILE A 35 12.36 0.10 -10.51
N SER A 36 13.08 -0.96 -10.89
CA SER A 36 14.38 -0.84 -11.57
C SER A 36 14.27 -0.61 -13.07
N ASN A 37 13.16 -1.01 -13.69
CA ASN A 37 12.98 -0.89 -15.13
C ASN A 37 12.81 0.57 -15.56
N ASN A 38 13.33 0.90 -16.74
CA ASN A 38 13.04 2.18 -17.40
C ASN A 38 11.65 2.12 -18.01
N THR A 39 10.69 2.60 -17.23
CA THR A 39 9.26 2.54 -17.56
C THR A 39 8.82 3.87 -18.16
N ASN A 40 8.25 3.83 -19.36
CA ASN A 40 7.52 4.96 -19.92
C ASN A 40 6.21 5.14 -19.17
N TYR A 41 5.71 6.37 -19.12
CA TYR A 41 4.39 6.64 -18.57
C TYR A 41 3.35 6.78 -19.67
N TYR A 42 2.25 6.07 -19.54
CA TYR A 42 1.06 6.27 -20.36
C TYR A 42 -0.10 6.66 -19.45
N ALA A 43 -0.57 7.89 -19.61
CA ALA A 43 -1.70 8.39 -18.84
C ALA A 43 -2.97 7.58 -19.18
N PRO A 44 -3.75 7.16 -18.17
CA PRO A 44 -5.00 6.47 -18.42
C PRO A 44 -6.05 7.41 -19.01
N THR A 45 -6.93 6.85 -19.83
CA THR A 45 -8.14 7.51 -20.30
C THR A 45 -9.19 7.60 -19.19
N THR A 46 -10.18 8.48 -19.36
CA THR A 46 -11.31 8.60 -18.42
C THR A 46 -12.04 7.27 -18.21
N THR A 47 -12.28 6.51 -19.29
CA THR A 47 -12.96 5.20 -19.20
C THR A 47 -12.12 4.17 -18.44
N GLU A 48 -10.80 4.17 -18.63
CA GLU A 48 -9.89 3.32 -17.85
C GLU A 48 -9.92 3.69 -16.36
N LEU A 49 -9.95 4.99 -16.02
CA LEU A 49 -10.04 5.45 -14.64
C LEU A 49 -11.38 5.09 -13.99
N GLU A 50 -12.49 5.22 -14.71
CA GLU A 50 -13.82 4.79 -14.22
C GLU A 50 -13.83 3.29 -13.93
N THR A 51 -13.32 2.50 -14.87
CA THR A 51 -13.21 1.03 -14.73
C THR A 51 -12.31 0.67 -13.55
N ALA A 52 -11.10 1.24 -13.46
CA ALA A 52 -10.18 0.98 -12.37
C ALA A 52 -10.75 1.37 -11.00
N SER A 53 -11.50 2.48 -10.94
CA SER A 53 -12.13 2.92 -9.69
C SER A 53 -13.17 1.90 -9.20
N ALA A 54 -13.98 1.35 -10.11
CA ALA A 54 -14.93 0.28 -9.80
C ALA A 54 -14.21 -1.00 -9.34
N LEU A 55 -13.15 -1.41 -10.06
CA LEU A 55 -12.36 -2.60 -9.71
C LEU A 55 -11.65 -2.44 -8.36
N PHE A 56 -11.10 -1.28 -8.05
CA PHE A 56 -10.52 -1.01 -6.74
C PHE A 56 -11.58 -1.07 -5.64
N CYS A 57 -12.77 -0.50 -5.86
CA CYS A 57 -13.86 -0.60 -4.88
C CYS A 57 -14.24 -2.07 -4.61
N GLU A 58 -14.31 -2.89 -5.66
CA GLU A 58 -14.59 -4.32 -5.55
C GLU A 58 -13.49 -5.06 -4.79
N MET A 59 -12.22 -4.89 -5.19
CA MET A 59 -11.05 -5.48 -4.52
C MET A 59 -10.97 -5.15 -3.03
N LEU A 60 -11.41 -3.95 -2.63
CA LEU A 60 -11.42 -3.50 -1.25
C LEU A 60 -12.56 -4.09 -0.41
N SER A 61 -13.60 -4.65 -1.04
CA SER A 61 -14.86 -5.07 -0.40
C SER A 61 -15.06 -6.57 -0.36
N ILE A 62 -14.43 -7.33 -1.26
CA ILE A 62 -14.61 -8.77 -1.40
C ILE A 62 -13.61 -9.57 -0.55
N THR A 63 -13.89 -10.87 -0.37
CA THR A 63 -13.02 -11.83 0.33
C THR A 63 -12.53 -12.97 -0.55
N ASN A 64 -13.02 -13.07 -1.79
CA ASN A 64 -12.64 -14.09 -2.77
C ASN A 64 -12.58 -13.46 -4.17
N LEU A 65 -11.57 -13.82 -4.96
CA LEU A 65 -11.47 -13.38 -6.36
C LEU A 65 -12.39 -14.19 -7.27
N THR A 66 -12.75 -13.57 -8.39
CA THR A 66 -13.48 -14.20 -9.48
C THR A 66 -12.68 -14.10 -10.78
N SER A 67 -12.93 -15.00 -11.74
CA SER A 67 -12.33 -14.97 -13.07
C SER A 67 -12.71 -13.72 -13.85
N GLU A 68 -13.90 -13.18 -13.58
CA GLU A 68 -14.40 -11.95 -14.17
C GLU A 68 -13.54 -10.75 -13.74
N LEU A 69 -13.15 -10.71 -12.46
CA LEU A 69 -12.31 -9.66 -11.92
C LEU A 69 -10.89 -9.70 -12.50
N GLU A 70 -10.33 -10.91 -12.63
CA GLU A 70 -9.05 -11.12 -13.32
C GLU A 70 -9.10 -10.63 -14.77
N SER A 71 -10.16 -11.02 -15.49
CA SER A 71 -10.37 -10.59 -16.88
C SER A 71 -10.52 -9.07 -16.99
N ALA A 72 -11.23 -8.44 -16.05
CA ALA A 72 -11.46 -7.00 -16.06
C ALA A 72 -10.16 -6.21 -15.82
N TRP A 73 -9.32 -6.63 -14.87
CA TRP A 73 -7.98 -6.06 -14.70
C TRP A 73 -7.10 -6.26 -15.95
N GLY A 74 -7.22 -7.42 -16.61
CA GLY A 74 -6.57 -7.71 -17.88
C GLY A 74 -6.90 -6.70 -18.98
N THR A 75 -8.13 -6.20 -19.04
CA THR A 75 -8.52 -5.19 -20.04
C THR A 75 -7.81 -3.84 -19.85
N LEU A 76 -7.40 -3.55 -18.61
CA LEU A 76 -6.60 -2.36 -18.26
C LEU A 76 -5.09 -2.60 -18.36
N GLY A 77 -4.67 -3.78 -18.83
CA GLY A 77 -3.27 -4.16 -18.96
C GLY A 77 -2.58 -4.58 -17.66
N PHE A 78 -3.36 -4.86 -16.60
CA PHE A 78 -2.86 -5.45 -15.36
C PHE A 78 -2.96 -6.98 -15.37
N GLN A 79 -2.20 -7.60 -14.47
CA GLN A 79 -2.34 -8.97 -14.03
C GLN A 79 -2.84 -8.96 -12.59
N LEU A 80 -3.92 -9.68 -12.32
CA LEU A 80 -4.42 -9.95 -10.98
C LEU A 80 -4.06 -11.38 -10.59
N GLN A 81 -3.39 -11.56 -9.46
CA GLN A 81 -2.95 -12.88 -8.98
C GLN A 81 -3.17 -13.01 -7.48
N THR A 82 -3.48 -14.23 -7.03
CA THR A 82 -3.32 -14.59 -5.60
C THR A 82 -1.89 -15.05 -5.37
N VAL A 83 -1.21 -14.45 -4.40
CA VAL A 83 0.20 -14.74 -4.07
C VAL A 83 0.35 -15.09 -2.60
N GLN A 84 1.27 -16.01 -2.28
CA GLN A 84 1.67 -16.31 -0.91
C GLN A 84 2.98 -15.56 -0.59
N TYR A 85 3.04 -14.92 0.57
CA TYR A 85 4.25 -14.28 1.08
C TYR A 85 4.22 -14.24 2.60
N GLY A 86 5.28 -14.72 3.26
CA GLY A 86 5.38 -14.70 4.73
C GLY A 86 4.25 -15.47 5.42
N GLY A 87 3.79 -16.58 4.80
CA GLY A 87 2.69 -17.40 5.30
C GLY A 87 1.29 -16.77 5.20
N GLN A 88 1.16 -15.66 4.48
CA GLN A 88 -0.12 -14.97 4.26
C GLN A 88 -0.45 -14.89 2.77
N SER A 89 -1.75 -14.90 2.47
CA SER A 89 -2.28 -14.73 1.12
C SER A 89 -2.60 -13.28 0.84
N TYR A 90 -2.22 -12.80 -0.35
CA TYR A 90 -2.51 -11.45 -0.84
C TYR A 90 -3.05 -11.50 -2.26
N TRP A 91 -3.78 -10.47 -2.65
CA TRP A 91 -4.08 -10.23 -4.06
C TRP A 91 -3.17 -9.15 -4.59
N LEU A 92 -2.44 -9.49 -5.65
CA LEU A 92 -1.50 -8.64 -6.33
C LEU A 92 -2.10 -8.17 -7.66
N VAL A 93 -2.18 -6.86 -7.83
CA VAL A 93 -2.50 -6.21 -9.11
C VAL A 93 -1.26 -5.46 -9.57
N THR A 94 -0.67 -5.89 -10.67
CA THR A 94 0.52 -5.25 -11.23
C THR A 94 0.59 -5.41 -12.73
N GLU A 95 1.47 -4.67 -13.40
CA GLU A 95 1.72 -4.84 -14.82
C GLU A 95 2.64 -6.05 -15.05
N PRO A 96 2.51 -6.75 -16.19
CA PRO A 96 3.53 -7.70 -16.61
C PRO A 96 4.90 -7.01 -16.63
N VAL A 97 5.93 -7.64 -16.06
CA VAL A 97 7.29 -7.06 -16.00
C VAL A 97 7.85 -6.71 -17.40
N THR A 98 7.35 -7.38 -18.44
CA THR A 98 7.72 -7.19 -19.85
C THR A 98 6.95 -6.08 -20.56
N ASN A 99 5.92 -5.49 -19.94
CA ASN A 99 5.05 -4.49 -20.56
C ASN A 99 4.56 -3.47 -19.53
N GLN A 100 5.47 -2.64 -19.02
CA GLN A 100 5.17 -1.63 -18.00
C GLN A 100 4.85 -0.27 -18.65
N ALA A 101 3.77 0.35 -18.19
CA ALA A 101 3.30 1.68 -18.57
C ALA A 101 3.24 2.65 -17.38
N GLY A 102 3.80 2.25 -16.23
CA GLY A 102 3.85 3.07 -15.02
C GLY A 102 2.53 3.07 -14.25
N ARG A 103 1.76 1.99 -14.37
CA ARG A 103 0.42 1.89 -13.78
C ARG A 103 0.43 1.55 -12.29
N GLY A 104 1.53 0.99 -11.79
CA GLY A 104 1.76 0.76 -10.36
C GLY A 104 1.81 -0.71 -9.92
N PHE A 105 1.98 -0.87 -8.61
CA PHE A 105 2.00 -2.14 -7.88
C PHE A 105 1.03 -2.02 -6.71
N TYR A 106 0.03 -2.90 -6.68
CA TYR A 106 -1.03 -2.84 -5.67
C TYR A 106 -1.18 -4.19 -4.98
N LEU A 107 -1.26 -4.17 -3.65
CA LEU A 107 -1.60 -5.35 -2.85
C LEU A 107 -2.88 -5.11 -2.06
N PHE A 108 -3.70 -6.15 -1.96
CA PHE A 108 -4.91 -6.19 -1.17
C PHE A 108 -4.88 -7.41 -0.26
N ARG A 109 -5.42 -7.23 0.95
CA ARG A 109 -5.66 -8.33 1.87
C ARG A 109 -7.04 -8.95 1.58
N PRO A 110 -7.17 -10.29 1.45
CA PRO A 110 -8.43 -10.98 1.17
C PRO A 110 -9.34 -11.02 2.42
N THR A 111 -9.76 -9.86 2.90
CA THR A 111 -10.54 -9.68 4.13
C THR A 111 -11.53 -8.55 3.94
N THR A 112 -12.54 -8.46 4.80
CA THR A 112 -13.29 -7.22 4.96
C THR A 112 -12.44 -6.18 5.70
N PRO A 113 -12.56 -4.88 5.39
CA PRO A 113 -11.86 -3.84 6.12
C PRO A 113 -12.17 -3.90 7.63
N SER A 114 -11.14 -3.70 8.47
CA SER A 114 -11.30 -3.58 9.92
C SER A 114 -11.97 -2.25 10.30
N ASN A 115 -12.22 -2.04 11.59
CA ASN A 115 -12.50 -0.70 12.08
C ASN A 115 -11.29 0.20 11.79
N TRP A 116 -11.53 1.26 11.02
CA TRP A 116 -10.53 2.23 10.59
C TRP A 116 -9.35 1.63 9.78
N PRO A 117 -9.63 1.08 8.61
CA PRO A 117 -8.63 0.38 7.81
C PRO A 117 -7.52 1.34 7.37
N LEU A 118 -6.34 0.78 7.15
CA LEU A 118 -5.15 1.53 6.73
C LEU A 118 -4.77 1.17 5.29
N ALA A 119 -4.57 2.18 4.46
CA ALA A 119 -3.88 2.06 3.18
C ALA A 119 -2.50 2.71 3.26
N ILE A 120 -1.52 2.07 2.64
CA ILE A 120 -0.13 2.55 2.58
C ILE A 120 0.19 2.94 1.14
N GLN A 121 0.90 4.04 0.96
CA GLN A 121 1.26 4.56 -0.35
C GLN A 121 2.75 4.92 -0.41
N ALA A 122 3.41 4.62 -1.53
CA ALA A 122 4.75 5.13 -1.86
C ALA A 122 4.73 5.63 -3.31
N PRO A 123 4.57 6.95 -3.55
CA PRO A 123 4.42 7.51 -4.89
C PRO A 123 5.75 7.70 -5.62
N HIS A 124 6.89 7.73 -4.92
CA HIS A 124 8.21 8.00 -5.51
C HIS A 124 9.29 6.94 -5.17
N PRO A 125 9.03 5.63 -5.24
CA PRO A 125 10.01 4.62 -4.80
C PRO A 125 11.31 4.58 -5.62
N LYS A 126 11.29 5.13 -6.85
CA LYS A 126 12.47 5.25 -7.72
C LYS A 126 13.35 6.45 -7.37
N ASP A 127 12.76 7.53 -6.85
CA ASP A 127 13.45 8.78 -6.53
C ASP A 127 13.78 8.85 -5.02
N ASP A 128 12.88 8.33 -4.19
CA ASP A 128 12.99 8.25 -2.75
C ASP A 128 13.43 6.85 -2.35
N LEU A 129 14.74 6.62 -2.42
CA LEU A 129 15.35 5.34 -2.08
C LEU A 129 14.73 4.68 -0.82
N TYR A 130 14.38 3.40 -0.97
CA TYR A 130 13.77 2.51 0.02
C TYR A 130 12.28 2.71 0.35
N THR A 131 11.62 3.81 -0.05
CA THR A 131 10.21 4.04 0.35
C THR A 131 9.27 2.92 -0.11
N GLY A 132 9.47 2.38 -1.31
CA GLY A 132 8.70 1.22 -1.80
C GLY A 132 8.89 -0.04 -0.94
N TYR A 133 10.13 -0.36 -0.54
CA TYR A 133 10.42 -1.53 0.30
C TYR A 133 9.93 -1.34 1.73
N ILE A 134 10.05 -0.12 2.27
CA ILE A 134 9.50 0.23 3.58
C ILE A 134 7.98 0.06 3.55
N ALA A 135 7.31 0.59 2.54
CA ALA A 135 5.86 0.46 2.38
C ALA A 135 5.40 -1.00 2.27
N LEU A 136 6.10 -1.82 1.46
CA LEU A 136 5.83 -3.26 1.34
C LEU A 136 6.02 -4.00 2.68
N HIS A 137 7.10 -3.69 3.41
CA HIS A 137 7.34 -4.29 4.71
C HIS A 137 6.23 -3.94 5.70
N LEU A 138 5.89 -2.65 5.81
CA LEU A 138 4.85 -2.18 6.73
C LEU A 138 3.49 -2.78 6.37
N PHE A 139 3.16 -2.94 5.08
CA PHE A 139 1.94 -3.62 4.66
C PHE A 139 1.91 -5.09 5.09
N THR A 140 2.96 -5.84 4.79
CA THR A 140 3.02 -7.29 5.04
C THR A 140 3.13 -7.64 6.54
N ASN A 141 3.59 -6.70 7.37
CA ASN A 141 3.79 -6.90 8.81
C ASN A 141 2.76 -6.16 9.69
N SER A 142 1.77 -5.49 9.09
CA SER A 142 0.67 -4.84 9.82
C SER A 142 -0.71 -5.37 9.39
N SER A 143 -1.75 -4.82 10.00
CA SER A 143 -3.15 -5.03 9.60
C SER A 143 -3.60 -4.09 8.47
N ALA A 144 -2.67 -3.48 7.73
CA ALA A 144 -3.02 -2.67 6.57
C ALA A 144 -3.86 -3.47 5.57
N HIS A 145 -4.87 -2.80 5.03
CA HIS A 145 -5.87 -3.40 4.14
C HIS A 145 -5.40 -3.39 2.68
N ALA A 146 -4.70 -2.32 2.28
CA ALA A 146 -4.21 -2.15 0.92
C ALA A 146 -2.88 -1.39 0.86
N LEU A 147 -2.12 -1.62 -0.22
CA LEU A 147 -0.87 -0.95 -0.54
C LEU A 147 -0.90 -0.47 -1.99
N ALA A 148 -0.38 0.73 -2.25
CA ALA A 148 -0.09 1.22 -3.59
C ALA A 148 1.35 1.74 -3.68
N VAL A 149 2.11 1.26 -4.66
CA VAL A 149 3.48 1.68 -4.93
C VAL A 149 3.59 2.08 -6.39
N ALA A 150 4.10 3.28 -6.68
CA ALA A 150 4.30 3.72 -8.05
C ALA A 150 5.46 2.96 -8.71
N THR A 151 5.39 2.73 -10.02
CA THR A 151 6.46 2.05 -10.78
C THR A 151 7.16 2.99 -11.77
N VAL A 152 6.87 4.28 -11.68
CA VAL A 152 7.39 5.35 -12.54
C VAL A 152 8.17 6.38 -11.72
N THR A 153 9.13 7.06 -12.37
CA THR A 153 9.88 8.15 -11.75
C THR A 153 9.03 9.41 -11.68
N ARG A 154 9.19 10.22 -10.62
CA ARG A 154 8.45 11.48 -10.45
C ARG A 154 8.69 12.49 -11.58
N THR A 155 9.82 12.41 -12.28
CA THR A 155 10.13 13.27 -13.44
C THR A 155 9.30 12.97 -14.67
N LEU A 156 8.84 11.71 -14.82
CA LEU A 156 7.97 11.31 -15.93
C LEU A 156 6.51 11.50 -15.56
N ALA A 157 6.15 11.11 -14.35
CA ALA A 157 4.81 11.30 -13.80
C ALA A 157 4.88 11.37 -12.28
N ASP A 158 4.63 12.54 -11.72
CA ASP A 158 4.63 12.76 -10.29
C ASP A 158 3.29 12.30 -9.69
N MET A 159 3.24 11.03 -9.27
CA MET A 159 2.03 10.41 -8.71
C MET A 159 1.47 11.16 -7.49
N ALA A 160 2.30 11.91 -6.76
CA ALA A 160 1.87 12.69 -5.60
C ALA A 160 1.22 14.03 -5.99
N HIS A 161 1.45 14.53 -7.21
CA HIS A 161 0.98 15.83 -7.69
C HIS A 161 0.05 15.76 -8.90
N MET A 162 -0.22 14.56 -9.42
CA MET A 162 -1.11 14.34 -10.56
C MET A 162 -2.49 13.82 -10.10
N ASP A 163 -3.53 14.45 -10.64
CA ASP A 163 -4.86 13.85 -10.73
C ASP A 163 -4.94 12.91 -11.95
N GLY A 164 -6.03 12.16 -12.06
CA GLY A 164 -6.27 11.31 -13.24
C GLY A 164 -5.28 10.14 -13.39
N THR A 165 -4.79 9.57 -12.29
CA THR A 165 -3.91 8.39 -12.31
C THR A 165 -4.59 7.19 -11.66
N TYR A 166 -4.17 5.96 -11.98
CA TYR A 166 -4.61 4.77 -11.24
C TYR A 166 -4.28 4.88 -9.74
N PHE A 167 -3.20 5.59 -9.37
CA PHE A 167 -2.83 5.88 -7.98
C PHE A 167 -3.86 6.77 -7.27
N GLN A 168 -4.37 7.78 -7.99
CA GLN A 168 -5.46 8.64 -7.53
C GLN A 168 -6.77 7.86 -7.40
N SER A 169 -7.13 7.04 -8.41
CA SER A 169 -8.31 6.16 -8.36
C SER A 169 -8.27 5.21 -7.17
N PHE A 170 -7.14 4.56 -6.92
CA PHE A 170 -6.94 3.73 -5.73
C PHE A 170 -7.23 4.50 -4.44
N THR A 171 -6.71 5.72 -4.33
CA THR A 171 -6.89 6.57 -3.14
C THR A 171 -8.36 6.89 -2.87
N THR A 172 -9.08 7.33 -3.90
CA THR A 172 -10.49 7.72 -3.77
C THR A 172 -11.39 6.52 -3.57
N SER A 173 -11.12 5.39 -4.24
CA SER A 173 -11.84 4.13 -4.03
C SER A 173 -11.64 3.61 -2.61
N PHE A 174 -10.42 3.71 -2.06
CA PHE A 174 -10.15 3.39 -0.67
C PHE A 174 -11.01 4.21 0.30
N ALA A 175 -11.02 5.53 0.18
CA ALA A 175 -11.82 6.38 1.05
C ALA A 175 -13.34 6.21 0.85
N TYR A 176 -13.77 5.84 -0.36
CA TYR A 176 -15.17 5.53 -0.64
C TYR A 176 -15.63 4.24 0.07
N VAL A 177 -14.88 3.15 -0.08
CA VAL A 177 -15.20 1.86 0.57
C VAL A 177 -14.94 1.91 2.07
N CYS A 178 -13.97 2.69 2.49
CA CYS A 178 -13.53 2.84 3.87
C CYS A 178 -13.68 4.30 4.32
N PRO A 179 -14.89 4.79 4.65
CA PRO A 179 -15.12 6.20 4.96
C PRO A 179 -14.32 6.71 6.17
N THR A 180 -13.94 5.84 7.09
CA THR A 180 -13.10 6.11 8.26
C THR A 180 -11.63 5.69 8.04
N GLY A 181 -11.28 5.33 6.81
CA GLY A 181 -9.96 4.83 6.44
C GLY A 181 -8.88 5.88 6.61
N ARG A 182 -7.66 5.40 6.85
CA ARG A 182 -6.46 6.22 6.94
C ARG A 182 -5.54 5.87 5.79
N VAL A 183 -4.95 6.89 5.18
CA VAL A 183 -3.96 6.73 4.10
C VAL A 183 -2.64 7.31 4.60
N ILE A 184 -1.64 6.46 4.81
CA ILE A 184 -0.27 6.90 5.09
C ILE A 184 0.51 6.88 3.78
N GLN A 185 0.98 8.05 3.34
CA GLN A 185 1.79 8.19 2.14
C GLN A 185 3.23 8.51 2.52
N ILE A 186 4.15 7.61 2.15
CA ILE A 186 5.56 7.62 2.53
C ILE A 186 6.39 8.25 1.40
N HIS A 187 7.13 9.28 1.76
CA HIS A 187 8.07 10.04 0.95
C HIS A 187 9.46 10.03 1.58
N GLY A 188 10.44 10.50 0.84
CA GLY A 188 11.79 10.70 1.32
C GLY A 188 12.32 12.09 0.98
N PHE A 189 12.99 12.71 1.96
CA PHE A 189 13.75 13.92 1.71
C PHE A 189 15.25 13.71 1.93
N ALA A 190 16.04 14.60 1.34
CA ALA A 190 17.47 14.72 1.58
C ALA A 190 17.70 15.90 2.55
N PRO A 191 18.30 15.68 3.73
CA PRO A 191 18.56 16.76 4.70
C PRO A 191 19.37 17.94 4.12
N SER A 192 20.24 17.69 3.14
CA SER A 192 21.01 18.73 2.44
C SER A 192 20.13 19.77 1.72
N ASN A 193 18.88 19.43 1.38
CA ASN A 193 17.93 20.35 0.75
C ASN A 193 17.20 21.23 1.78
N TYR A 194 17.30 20.88 3.08
CA TYR A 194 16.62 21.53 4.20
C TYR A 194 17.57 21.66 5.40
N PRO A 195 18.66 22.44 5.30
CA PRO A 195 19.72 22.47 6.31
C PRO A 195 19.25 22.91 7.70
N GLU A 196 18.18 23.70 7.77
CA GLU A 196 17.60 24.19 9.03
C GLU A 196 16.58 23.21 9.65
N LEU A 197 16.22 22.13 8.94
CA LEU A 197 15.30 21.12 9.43
C LEU A 197 16.04 20.06 10.24
N ASN A 198 15.91 20.12 11.56
CA ASN A 198 16.40 19.06 12.46
C ASN A 198 15.28 18.04 12.73
N ALA A 199 15.02 17.15 11.77
CA ALA A 199 14.06 16.07 11.92
C ALA A 199 14.47 14.82 11.13
N ASP A 200 14.19 13.64 11.68
CA ASP A 200 14.27 12.37 10.96
C ASP A 200 13.00 12.11 10.15
N VAL A 201 11.85 12.58 10.66
CA VAL A 201 10.54 12.43 10.03
C VAL A 201 9.76 13.74 10.12
N VAL A 202 9.11 14.14 9.04
CA VAL A 202 8.06 15.17 9.06
C VAL A 202 6.71 14.54 8.79
N LEU A 203 5.76 14.74 9.71
CA LEU A 203 4.35 14.35 9.52
C LEU A 203 3.52 15.56 9.13
N SER A 204 2.60 15.37 8.18
CA SER A 204 1.62 16.39 7.79
C SER A 204 0.27 15.77 7.43
N ALA A 205 -0.79 16.55 7.55
CA ALA A 205 -2.11 16.21 7.01
C ALA A 205 -2.31 16.70 5.55
N GLY A 206 -1.25 17.18 4.88
CA GLY A 206 -1.34 17.73 3.51
C GLY A 206 -2.07 19.08 3.45
N THR A 207 -2.05 19.86 4.53
CA THR A 207 -2.78 21.13 4.66
C THR A 207 -2.08 22.07 5.65
N ASN A 208 -2.27 23.39 5.47
CA ASN A 208 -1.82 24.43 6.40
C ASN A 208 -2.70 24.55 7.65
N LYS A 209 -3.85 23.86 7.68
CA LYS A 209 -4.78 23.84 8.81
C LYS A 209 -4.87 22.39 9.31
N PRO A 210 -3.84 21.87 9.97
CA PRO A 210 -3.82 20.47 10.36
C PRO A 210 -4.86 20.21 11.45
N PRO A 211 -5.41 18.99 11.50
CA PRO A 211 -6.29 18.54 12.56
C PRO A 211 -5.50 18.20 13.84
N ASN A 212 -6.18 18.25 14.99
CA ASN A 212 -5.58 18.03 16.30
C ASN A 212 -4.95 16.64 16.49
N TRP A 213 -5.36 15.63 15.71
CA TRP A 213 -4.77 14.28 15.82
C TRP A 213 -3.32 14.21 15.35
N LEU A 214 -2.86 15.17 14.52
CA LEU A 214 -1.54 15.12 13.90
C LEU A 214 -0.41 15.15 14.92
N THR A 215 -0.51 16.02 15.93
CA THR A 215 0.51 16.16 16.98
C THR A 215 0.58 14.91 17.86
N ASN A 216 -0.57 14.29 18.15
CA ASN A 216 -0.61 13.00 18.87
C ASN A 216 0.09 11.89 18.08
N TYR A 217 -0.09 11.86 16.76
CA TYR A 217 0.57 10.88 15.90
C TYR A 217 2.08 11.12 15.81
N ALA A 218 2.52 12.38 15.70
CA ALA A 218 3.93 12.75 15.70
C ALA A 218 4.62 12.39 17.02
N TYR A 219 3.99 12.74 18.15
CA TYR A 219 4.48 12.40 19.49
C TYR A 219 4.57 10.89 19.70
N ALA A 220 3.54 10.13 19.29
CA ALA A 220 3.57 8.67 19.37
C ALA A 220 4.70 8.08 18.51
N LEU A 221 4.90 8.57 17.28
CA LEU A 221 5.98 8.10 16.42
C LEU A 221 7.34 8.35 17.05
N SER A 222 7.56 9.56 17.58
CA SER A 222 8.82 9.92 18.25
C SER A 222 9.09 9.02 19.46
N ASN A 223 8.08 8.80 20.32
CA ASN A 223 8.23 7.95 21.49
C ASN A 223 8.48 6.47 21.18
N ILE A 224 7.82 5.94 20.15
CA ILE A 224 7.93 4.51 19.79
C ILE A 224 9.28 4.25 19.11
N THR A 225 9.72 5.12 18.21
CA THR A 225 10.89 4.88 17.35
C THR A 225 12.18 5.53 17.85
N GLY A 226 12.08 6.54 18.71
CA GLY A 226 13.19 7.40 19.09
C GLY A 226 13.60 8.43 18.03
N PHE A 227 12.89 8.50 16.89
CA PHE A 227 13.14 9.50 15.86
C PHE A 227 12.76 10.91 16.33
N ILE A 228 13.49 11.90 15.80
CA ILE A 228 13.10 13.30 15.88
C ILE A 228 11.98 13.54 14.86
N VAL A 229 10.75 13.71 15.35
CA VAL A 229 9.56 13.87 14.51
C VAL A 229 9.05 15.30 14.59
N ALA A 230 8.96 15.98 13.45
CA ALA A 230 8.34 17.30 13.34
C ALA A 230 6.93 17.19 12.75
N ALA A 231 5.95 17.88 13.34
CA ALA A 231 4.61 18.02 12.80
C ALA A 231 4.49 19.32 12.00
N TYR A 232 4.18 19.23 10.71
CA TYR A 232 3.88 20.40 9.89
C TYR A 232 2.45 20.92 10.16
N PRO A 233 2.21 22.24 10.27
CA PRO A 233 3.15 23.35 10.17
C PRO A 233 3.63 23.86 11.55
N TYR A 234 3.45 23.06 12.61
CA TYR A 234 3.73 23.48 13.99
C TYR A 234 5.23 23.57 14.28
N ASP A 235 5.97 22.53 13.91
CA ASP A 235 7.40 22.39 14.20
C ASP A 235 8.28 22.77 12.99
N THR A 236 7.71 22.81 11.79
CA THR A 236 8.42 23.13 10.55
C THR A 236 7.50 23.77 9.51
N SER A 237 8.06 24.60 8.63
CA SER A 237 7.36 25.27 7.53
C SER A 237 7.59 24.63 6.16
N VAL A 238 8.34 23.51 6.10
CA VAL A 238 8.63 22.76 4.87
C VAL A 238 8.06 21.34 4.92
N LEU A 239 8.07 20.64 3.78
CA LEU A 239 7.67 19.23 3.68
C LEU A 239 6.21 18.92 4.10
N GLY A 240 5.35 19.94 4.02
CA GLY A 240 3.95 19.83 4.43
C GLY A 240 3.02 19.08 3.47
N GLY A 241 3.47 18.65 2.29
CA GLY A 241 2.63 17.93 1.31
C GLY A 241 1.37 18.69 0.88
N THR A 242 1.36 20.03 0.96
CA THR A 242 0.13 20.85 0.80
C THR A 242 -0.41 20.90 -0.62
N ARG A 243 0.41 20.51 -1.60
CA ARG A 243 0.06 20.40 -3.02
C ARG A 243 -0.27 18.97 -3.44
N ASN A 244 -0.28 18.03 -2.49
CA ASN A 244 -0.50 16.63 -2.80
C ASN A 244 -1.92 16.36 -3.31
N ALA A 245 -2.03 15.68 -4.46
CA ALA A 245 -3.30 15.41 -5.14
C ALA A 245 -4.18 14.44 -4.34
N GLN A 246 -3.58 13.42 -3.72
CA GLN A 246 -4.30 12.46 -2.88
C GLN A 246 -4.84 13.11 -1.61
N ALA A 247 -4.02 13.94 -0.94
CA ALA A 247 -4.47 14.75 0.19
C ALA A 247 -5.65 15.65 -0.21
N ALA A 248 -5.58 16.26 -1.39
CA ALA A 248 -6.63 17.13 -1.90
C ALA A 248 -7.94 16.41 -2.14
N ALA A 249 -7.90 15.23 -2.76
CA ALA A 249 -9.10 14.43 -2.99
C ALA A 249 -9.69 13.87 -1.69
N LEU A 250 -8.86 13.45 -0.74
CA LEU A 250 -9.33 12.91 0.54
C LEU A 250 -10.07 13.93 1.41
N ARG A 251 -9.90 15.24 1.17
CA ARG A 251 -10.72 16.28 1.82
C ARG A 251 -12.21 16.18 1.51
N GLN A 252 -12.59 15.49 0.43
CA GLN A 252 -14.00 15.23 0.11
C GLN A 252 -14.62 14.14 1.00
N PHE A 253 -13.79 13.41 1.76
CA PHE A 253 -14.20 12.32 2.65
C PHE A 253 -13.94 12.75 4.11
N PRO A 254 -14.93 13.36 4.79
CA PRO A 254 -14.70 14.08 6.05
C PRO A 254 -14.18 13.21 7.20
N ASN A 255 -14.39 11.89 7.13
CA ASN A 255 -13.96 10.94 8.14
C ASN A 255 -12.66 10.21 7.77
N ALA A 256 -12.18 10.36 6.52
CA ALA A 256 -10.92 9.78 6.09
C ALA A 256 -9.76 10.67 6.57
N ARG A 257 -8.61 10.05 6.82
CA ARG A 257 -7.40 10.78 7.23
C ARG A 257 -6.27 10.54 6.25
N PHE A 258 -5.60 11.61 5.84
CA PHE A 258 -4.36 11.55 5.07
C PHE A 258 -3.18 11.90 5.96
N ILE A 259 -2.15 11.06 5.96
CA ILE A 259 -0.93 11.23 6.73
C ILE A 259 0.24 11.20 5.75
N HIS A 260 0.72 12.38 5.40
CA HIS A 260 1.95 12.59 4.63
C HIS A 260 3.15 12.38 5.55
N THR A 261 4.05 11.47 5.18
CA THR A 261 5.20 11.07 5.98
C THR A 261 6.47 11.22 5.17
N GLU A 262 7.28 12.23 5.51
CA GLU A 262 8.55 12.53 4.85
C GLU A 262 9.69 12.02 5.72
N ILE A 263 10.50 11.08 5.20
CA ILE A 263 11.52 10.38 6.00
C ILE A 263 12.92 10.73 5.48
N ALA A 264 13.79 11.19 6.38
CA ALA A 264 15.18 11.52 6.08
C ALA A 264 15.94 10.29 5.56
N ARG A 265 16.98 10.52 4.75
CA ARG A 265 17.77 9.43 4.13
C ARG A 265 18.29 8.40 5.14
N LEU A 266 18.90 8.84 6.24
CA LEU A 266 19.43 7.94 7.27
C LEU A 266 18.32 7.17 8.00
N ALA A 267 17.18 7.82 8.29
CA ALA A 267 16.03 7.15 8.87
C ALA A 267 15.43 6.08 7.92
N ARG A 268 15.37 6.36 6.61
CA ARG A 268 15.00 5.36 5.60
C ARG A 268 15.99 4.21 5.53
N GLU A 269 17.29 4.48 5.62
CA GLU A 269 18.34 3.44 5.70
C GLU A 269 18.14 2.54 6.93
N MET A 270 17.89 3.13 8.10
CA MET A 270 17.61 2.38 9.33
C MET A 270 16.34 1.54 9.20
N LEU A 271 15.25 2.09 8.67
CA LEU A 271 14.05 1.30 8.37
C LEU A 271 14.35 0.19 7.37
N TYR A 272 15.21 0.40 6.38
CA TYR A 272 15.53 -0.65 5.41
C TYR A 272 16.42 -1.77 5.99
N THR A 273 17.37 -1.46 6.88
CA THR A 273 18.38 -2.43 7.35
C THR A 273 18.14 -2.96 8.77
N ASN A 274 17.47 -2.21 9.65
CA ASN A 274 17.28 -2.56 11.06
C ASN A 274 15.87 -3.10 11.33
N ALA A 275 15.79 -4.39 11.68
CA ALA A 275 14.53 -5.07 11.96
C ALA A 275 13.76 -4.50 13.17
N LEU A 276 14.47 -4.07 14.22
CA LEU A 276 13.84 -3.47 15.39
C LEU A 276 13.15 -2.15 15.03
N ILE A 277 13.84 -1.27 14.29
CA ILE A 277 13.27 0.01 13.86
C ILE A 277 12.05 -0.20 12.94
N ARG A 278 12.07 -1.21 12.07
CA ARG A 278 10.88 -1.58 11.28
C ARG A 278 9.72 -2.05 12.15
N GLN A 279 9.99 -2.90 13.14
CA GLN A 279 8.96 -3.37 14.06
C GLN A 279 8.33 -2.19 14.81
N LEU A 280 9.13 -1.27 15.33
CA LEU A 280 8.65 -0.07 16.01
C LEU A 280 7.80 0.82 15.08
N MET A 281 8.19 0.96 13.80
CA MET A 281 7.37 1.67 12.81
C MET A 281 6.03 0.95 12.54
N THR A 282 6.02 -0.38 12.49
CA THR A 282 4.80 -1.20 12.38
C THR A 282 3.88 -1.03 13.60
N GLU A 283 4.45 -0.91 14.80
CA GLU A 283 3.70 -0.62 16.03
C GLU A 283 3.04 0.77 15.96
N TRP A 284 3.74 1.78 15.41
CA TRP A 284 3.13 3.09 15.15
C TRP A 284 1.99 3.03 14.12
N PHE A 285 2.12 2.24 13.05
CA PHE A 285 1.03 2.02 12.08
C PHE A 285 -0.20 1.38 12.74
N SER A 286 0.04 0.46 13.69
CA SER A 286 -1.01 -0.13 14.50
C SER A 286 -1.66 0.91 15.42
N PHE A 287 -0.88 1.77 16.07
CA PHE A 287 -1.41 2.88 16.86
C PHE A 287 -2.31 3.82 16.03
N VAL A 288 -1.83 4.23 14.84
CA VAL A 288 -2.62 5.05 13.91
C VAL A 288 -3.92 4.34 13.55
N SER A 289 -3.90 3.02 13.36
CA SER A 289 -5.08 2.23 12.99
C SER A 289 -6.18 2.18 14.06
N HIS A 290 -5.90 2.49 15.32
CA HIS A 290 -6.85 2.33 16.44
C HIS A 290 -7.36 3.66 17.07
N GLN A 291 -6.98 4.82 16.53
CA GLN A 291 -7.28 6.17 17.08
C GLN A 291 -8.09 7.04 16.12
#